data_AF-A0A6A5G0K9-F1
#
_entry.id   AF-A0A6A5G0K9-F1
#
_cell.length_a   1.000
_cell.length_b   1.000
_cell.length_c   1.000
_cell.angle_alpha   90.00
_cell.angle_beta   90.00
_cell.angle_gamma   90.00
#
_symmetry.space_group_name_H-M   'P 1'
#
loop_
_entity.id
_entity.type
_entity.pdbx_description
1 polymer ?
#
loop_
_entity_poly.entity_id
_entity_poly.type
_entity_poly.pdbx_seq_one_letter_code
_entity_poly.pdbx_strand_id
1 'polypeptide(L)'
;MKLLKFPWLVLIKILKFMKIPDLINISLTSRRLREQYTNEINPGQIEIEICNYSADIWIGEFEIKFSSFTTDDIAPIGVRTIGPFTFNVFCLFGDENKSWETVVEDIYTPCWTLAQYYMTIFPKAELGLFCCQDELNERTLQLLSSWDLDLFKEKLFKFPVESENNKNLANQYCKKNHMSAIGYHWDKINIGTKNYGEVESKFRFSDCWLSDKYWTNYVLVSGLKIGIEAWRDLIKTWTRGKLNELVFVRASVVTGLNMLEVTEGFLTHIWNDEEMAKFEERTHFSAYFEQKGTIIHNNFGRKASLHFDQENSIFTMVVWNTRVFKKCLFLFPEIQALF
;
A
#
# COMPACT_ATOMS: atom_id res chain seq x y z
N MET A 1 -35.94 -24.08 -5.26
CA MET A 1 -34.47 -24.26 -5.39
C MET A 1 -34.13 -25.65 -5.94
N LYS A 2 -33.76 -25.76 -7.22
CA LYS A 2 -33.27 -27.01 -7.84
C LYS A 2 -31.76 -27.25 -7.58
N LEU A 3 -31.01 -26.21 -7.22
CA LEU A 3 -29.57 -26.23 -6.93
C LEU A 3 -29.17 -27.19 -5.79
N LEU A 4 -29.98 -27.28 -4.73
CA LEU A 4 -29.73 -28.18 -3.60
C LEU A 4 -29.85 -29.68 -3.94
N LYS A 5 -30.34 -30.02 -5.13
CA LYS A 5 -30.49 -31.41 -5.58
C LYS A 5 -29.22 -31.96 -6.24
N PHE A 6 -28.24 -31.10 -6.55
CA PHE A 6 -26.98 -31.55 -7.12
C PHE A 6 -26.08 -32.19 -6.06
N PRO A 7 -25.26 -33.21 -6.43
CA PRO A 7 -24.20 -33.70 -5.56
C PRO A 7 -23.23 -32.57 -5.17
N TRP A 8 -22.68 -32.66 -3.95
CA TRP A 8 -21.83 -31.61 -3.37
C TRP A 8 -20.69 -31.14 -4.30
N LEU A 9 -19.96 -32.07 -4.90
CA LEU A 9 -18.85 -31.74 -5.81
C LEU A 9 -19.30 -30.99 -7.08
N VAL A 10 -20.49 -31.31 -7.60
CA VAL A 10 -21.06 -30.62 -8.76
C VAL A 10 -21.50 -29.22 -8.37
N LEU A 11 -22.12 -29.09 -7.19
CA LEU A 11 -22.53 -27.80 -6.65
C LEU A 11 -21.34 -26.87 -6.43
N ILE A 12 -20.25 -27.33 -5.78
CA ILE A 12 -19.04 -26.52 -5.59
C ILE A 12 -18.43 -26.09 -6.93
N LYS A 13 -18.40 -26.98 -7.93
CA LYS A 13 -17.94 -26.59 -9.28
C LYS A 13 -18.79 -25.48 -9.86
N ILE A 14 -20.12 -25.57 -9.78
CA ILE A 14 -21.03 -24.52 -10.27
C ILE A 14 -20.75 -23.20 -9.55
N LEU A 15 -20.66 -23.22 -8.22
CA LEU A 15 -20.43 -22.02 -7.42
C LEU A 15 -19.06 -21.38 -7.76
N LYS A 16 -18.01 -22.16 -8.01
CA LYS A 16 -16.69 -21.63 -8.43
C LYS A 16 -16.71 -20.88 -9.78
N PHE A 17 -17.72 -21.10 -10.62
CA PHE A 17 -17.90 -20.38 -11.88
C PHE A 17 -18.94 -19.24 -11.79
N MET A 18 -19.57 -19.05 -10.64
CA MET A 18 -20.51 -17.95 -10.45
C MET A 18 -19.79 -16.63 -10.23
N LYS A 19 -20.45 -15.55 -10.69
CA LYS A 19 -19.96 -14.20 -10.47
C LYS A 19 -20.09 -13.83 -8.99
N ILE A 20 -19.25 -12.92 -8.54
CA ILE A 20 -19.21 -12.48 -7.14
C ILE A 20 -20.60 -12.02 -6.64
N PRO A 21 -21.36 -11.15 -7.35
CA PRO A 21 -22.70 -10.77 -6.91
C PRO A 21 -23.66 -11.97 -6.71
N ASP A 22 -23.60 -12.96 -7.59
CA ASP A 22 -24.43 -14.17 -7.49
C ASP A 22 -24.03 -15.03 -6.29
N LEU A 23 -22.72 -15.19 -6.05
CA LEU A 23 -22.19 -15.91 -4.89
C LEU A 23 -22.64 -15.27 -3.57
N ILE A 24 -22.67 -13.94 -3.52
CA ILE A 24 -23.12 -13.18 -2.36
C ILE A 24 -24.62 -13.36 -2.15
N ASN A 25 -25.41 -13.26 -3.22
CA ASN A 25 -26.86 -13.45 -3.14
C ASN A 25 -27.24 -14.88 -2.75
N ILE A 26 -26.49 -15.89 -3.21
CA ILE A 26 -26.70 -17.27 -2.77
C ILE A 26 -26.43 -17.42 -1.27
N SER A 27 -25.40 -16.73 -0.74
CA SER A 27 -25.08 -16.73 0.69
C SER A 27 -26.24 -16.25 1.58
N LEU A 28 -27.06 -15.33 1.05
CA LEU A 28 -28.25 -14.78 1.70
C LEU A 28 -29.43 -15.77 1.70
N THR A 29 -29.57 -16.55 0.63
CA THR A 29 -30.74 -17.42 0.44
C THR A 29 -30.67 -18.76 1.19
N SER A 30 -29.48 -19.20 1.61
CA SER A 30 -29.33 -20.47 2.30
C SER A 30 -28.13 -20.52 3.25
N ARG A 31 -28.41 -20.47 4.56
CA ARG A 31 -27.39 -20.64 5.62
C ARG A 31 -26.59 -21.93 5.48
N ARG A 32 -27.27 -23.04 5.17
CA ARG A 32 -26.63 -24.36 4.97
C ARG A 32 -25.66 -24.35 3.80
N LEU A 33 -26.02 -23.71 2.68
CA LEU A 33 -25.09 -23.56 1.56
C LEU A 33 -23.90 -22.71 1.96
N ARG A 34 -24.16 -21.54 2.57
CA ARG A 34 -23.14 -20.63 3.05
C ARG A 34 -22.10 -21.37 3.90
N GLU A 35 -22.51 -22.03 4.98
CA GLU A 35 -21.57 -22.76 5.87
C GLU A 35 -20.73 -23.83 5.14
N GLN A 36 -21.24 -24.42 4.06
CA GLN A 36 -20.55 -25.46 3.33
C GLN A 36 -19.57 -24.91 2.27
N TYR A 37 -19.91 -23.85 1.53
CA TYR A 37 -19.06 -23.38 0.42
C TYR A 37 -18.14 -22.23 0.81
N THR A 38 -18.42 -21.47 1.86
CA THR A 38 -17.60 -20.30 2.22
C THR A 38 -16.18 -20.68 2.63
N ASN A 39 -15.98 -21.94 3.06
CA ASN A 39 -14.68 -22.53 3.30
C ASN A 39 -14.00 -23.07 2.02
N GLU A 40 -14.74 -23.23 0.92
CA GLU A 40 -14.27 -23.85 -0.33
C GLU A 40 -14.08 -22.85 -1.48
N ILE A 41 -14.62 -21.64 -1.33
CA ILE A 41 -14.61 -20.58 -2.33
C ILE A 41 -13.87 -19.38 -1.76
N ASN A 42 -12.79 -19.01 -2.45
CA ASN A 42 -12.10 -17.76 -2.23
C ASN A 42 -12.59 -16.77 -3.30
N PRO A 43 -13.27 -15.67 -2.92
CA PRO A 43 -13.74 -14.67 -3.88
C PRO A 43 -12.60 -13.79 -4.43
N GLY A 44 -11.37 -13.95 -3.91
CA GLY A 44 -10.24 -13.10 -4.23
C GLY A 44 -9.88 -12.18 -3.07
N GLN A 45 -9.15 -11.12 -3.38
CA GLN A 45 -8.75 -10.10 -2.41
C GLN A 45 -9.88 -9.09 -2.19
N ILE A 46 -10.03 -8.65 -0.94
CA ILE A 46 -10.88 -7.51 -0.59
C ILE A 46 -9.98 -6.28 -0.49
N GLU A 47 -10.32 -5.25 -1.25
CA GLU A 47 -9.63 -3.96 -1.23
C GLU A 47 -10.64 -2.86 -0.96
N ILE A 48 -10.21 -1.83 -0.23
CA ILE A 48 -11.04 -0.70 0.14
C ILE A 48 -10.28 0.57 -0.20
N GLU A 49 -10.91 1.48 -0.91
CA GLU A 49 -10.41 2.83 -1.17
C GLU A 49 -11.42 3.87 -0.70
N ILE A 50 -10.91 4.89 -0.05
CA ILE A 50 -11.69 5.96 0.54
C ILE A 50 -11.17 7.27 -0.02
N CYS A 51 -12.03 8.07 -0.62
CA CYS A 51 -11.74 9.40 -1.14
C CYS A 51 -12.79 10.40 -0.67
N ASN A 52 -12.54 11.70 -0.88
CA ASN A 52 -13.47 12.77 -0.49
C ASN A 52 -14.93 12.59 -0.96
N TYR A 53 -15.13 12.00 -2.14
CA TYR A 53 -16.44 11.91 -2.80
C TYR A 53 -16.84 10.50 -3.19
N SER A 54 -15.95 9.53 -3.01
CA SER A 54 -16.27 8.13 -3.24
C SER A 54 -15.63 7.21 -2.21
N ALA A 55 -16.30 6.11 -1.95
CA ALA A 55 -15.73 4.97 -1.27
C ALA A 55 -15.94 3.76 -2.16
N ASP A 56 -14.90 2.97 -2.32
CA ASP A 56 -14.84 1.92 -3.31
C ASP A 56 -14.43 0.62 -2.59
N ILE A 57 -15.11 -0.48 -2.92
CA ILE A 57 -14.77 -1.81 -2.43
C ILE A 57 -14.61 -2.75 -3.61
N TRP A 58 -13.46 -3.42 -3.68
CA TRP A 58 -13.20 -4.50 -4.62
C TRP A 58 -13.25 -5.84 -3.91
N ILE A 59 -13.82 -6.83 -4.58
CA ILE A 59 -13.90 -8.22 -4.13
C ILE A 59 -13.51 -9.09 -5.32
N GLY A 60 -12.26 -9.52 -5.32
CA GLY A 60 -11.67 -10.11 -6.52
C GLY A 60 -11.69 -9.10 -7.66
N GLU A 61 -12.40 -9.42 -8.74
CA GLU A 61 -12.51 -8.56 -9.93
C GLU A 61 -13.75 -7.65 -9.90
N PHE A 62 -14.57 -7.72 -8.86
CA PHE A 62 -15.83 -6.98 -8.79
C PHE A 62 -15.71 -5.73 -7.92
N GLU A 63 -16.05 -4.58 -8.48
CA GLU A 63 -15.99 -3.25 -7.86
C GLU A 63 -17.39 -2.74 -7.52
N ILE A 64 -17.51 -2.14 -6.33
CA ILE A 64 -18.67 -1.32 -5.97
C ILE A 64 -18.18 0.03 -5.50
N LYS A 65 -18.61 1.07 -6.21
CA LYS A 65 -18.34 2.47 -5.91
C LYS A 65 -19.55 3.15 -5.30
N PHE A 66 -19.35 3.77 -4.15
CA PHE A 66 -20.31 4.62 -3.45
C PHE A 66 -19.91 6.07 -3.67
N SER A 67 -20.66 6.82 -4.46
CA SER A 67 -20.37 8.22 -4.77
C SER A 67 -21.36 9.15 -4.07
N SER A 68 -20.93 10.36 -3.72
CA SER A 68 -21.85 11.40 -3.20
C SER A 68 -22.60 12.15 -4.29
N PHE A 69 -22.21 12.00 -5.56
CA PHE A 69 -22.87 12.56 -6.74
C PHE A 69 -22.70 11.63 -7.95
N THR A 70 -23.60 11.70 -8.95
CA THR A 70 -23.41 11.00 -10.23
C THR A 70 -22.44 11.78 -11.11
N THR A 71 -21.55 11.08 -11.82
CA THR A 71 -20.58 11.73 -12.70
C THR A 71 -21.09 12.00 -14.12
N ASP A 72 -22.22 11.45 -14.55
CA ASP A 72 -22.75 11.63 -15.91
C ASP A 72 -24.27 11.37 -15.97
N ASP A 73 -24.92 11.74 -17.09
CA ASP A 73 -26.31 11.39 -17.46
C ASP A 73 -26.49 9.88 -17.76
N ILE A 74 -25.94 9.01 -16.91
CA ILE A 74 -26.04 7.56 -17.07
C ILE A 74 -27.37 7.10 -16.48
N ALA A 75 -28.20 6.46 -17.30
CA ALA A 75 -29.43 5.84 -16.82
C ALA A 75 -29.09 4.66 -15.88
N PRO A 76 -29.79 4.50 -14.76
CA PRO A 76 -29.56 3.37 -13.86
C PRO A 76 -29.90 2.05 -14.57
N ILE A 77 -29.09 1.02 -14.35
CA ILE A 77 -29.40 -0.36 -14.79
C ILE A 77 -30.54 -0.99 -13.96
N GLY A 78 -30.88 -0.33 -12.85
CA GLY A 78 -32.04 -0.61 -12.02
C GLY A 78 -31.69 -0.79 -10.55
N VAL A 79 -32.70 -1.13 -9.76
CA VAL A 79 -32.53 -1.47 -8.34
C VAL A 79 -31.84 -2.84 -8.24
N ARG A 80 -30.79 -2.92 -7.42
CA ARG A 80 -30.08 -4.15 -7.10
C ARG A 80 -29.89 -4.27 -5.59
N THR A 81 -29.77 -5.50 -5.13
CA THR A 81 -29.52 -5.83 -3.71
C THR A 81 -28.19 -6.55 -3.63
N ILE A 82 -27.38 -6.16 -2.64
CA ILE A 82 -26.11 -6.82 -2.33
C ILE A 82 -25.84 -6.75 -0.84
N GLY A 83 -25.68 -7.92 -0.22
CA GLY A 83 -25.59 -8.05 1.23
C GLY A 83 -26.78 -7.38 1.94
N PRO A 84 -26.55 -6.49 2.91
CA PRO A 84 -27.63 -5.84 3.67
C PRO A 84 -28.26 -4.65 2.93
N PHE A 85 -27.81 -4.32 1.72
CA PHE A 85 -28.22 -3.09 1.06
C PHE A 85 -28.98 -3.30 -0.24
N THR A 86 -29.84 -2.32 -0.55
CA THR A 86 -30.59 -2.24 -1.81
C THR A 86 -30.54 -0.80 -2.31
N PHE A 87 -30.04 -0.60 -3.52
CA PHE A 87 -29.83 0.73 -4.11
C PHE A 87 -30.11 0.74 -5.61
N ASN A 88 -30.24 1.94 -6.18
CA ASN A 88 -30.18 2.14 -7.62
C ASN A 88 -28.72 2.03 -8.07
N VAL A 89 -28.47 1.15 -9.04
CA VAL A 89 -27.12 0.90 -9.55
C VAL A 89 -26.97 1.47 -10.94
N PHE A 90 -25.79 2.01 -11.19
CA PHE A 90 -25.27 2.42 -12.49
C PHE A 90 -24.13 1.48 -12.90
N CYS A 91 -24.00 1.24 -14.19
CA CYS A 91 -22.92 0.42 -14.72
C CYS A 91 -21.70 1.29 -14.98
N LEU A 92 -20.65 1.13 -14.17
CA LEU A 92 -19.34 1.68 -14.49
C LEU A 92 -18.76 0.92 -15.69
N PHE A 93 -18.13 1.65 -16.62
CA PHE A 93 -17.36 1.09 -17.75
C PHE A 93 -18.09 0.11 -18.68
N GLY A 94 -19.43 0.04 -18.63
CA GLY A 94 -20.25 -0.76 -19.55
C GLY A 94 -20.28 -2.28 -19.29
N ASP A 95 -19.69 -2.79 -18.20
CA ASP A 95 -19.85 -4.19 -17.77
C ASP A 95 -20.47 -4.29 -16.37
N GLU A 96 -21.78 -4.54 -16.32
CA GLU A 96 -22.55 -4.67 -15.08
C GLU A 96 -22.12 -5.85 -14.22
N ASN A 97 -21.29 -6.76 -14.75
CA ASN A 97 -20.80 -7.91 -14.00
C ASN A 97 -19.46 -7.66 -13.31
N LYS A 98 -18.85 -6.50 -13.57
CA LYS A 98 -17.54 -6.13 -13.04
C LYS A 98 -17.59 -4.93 -12.13
N SER A 99 -18.46 -3.97 -12.40
CA SER A 99 -18.41 -2.71 -11.66
C SER A 99 -19.76 -2.03 -11.54
N TRP A 100 -20.13 -1.71 -10.31
CA TRP A 100 -21.35 -1.00 -9.95
C TRP A 100 -21.00 0.35 -9.32
N GLU A 101 -21.76 1.39 -9.68
CA GLU A 101 -21.77 2.64 -8.96
C GLU A 101 -23.16 2.89 -8.36
N THR A 102 -23.20 3.49 -7.18
CA THR A 102 -24.43 3.97 -6.55
C THR A 102 -24.17 5.34 -5.94
N VAL A 103 -25.22 6.17 -5.89
CA VAL A 103 -25.17 7.47 -5.23
C VAL A 103 -25.83 7.40 -3.86
N VAL A 104 -25.09 7.84 -2.85
CA VAL A 104 -25.49 7.81 -1.44
C VAL A 104 -25.01 9.07 -0.72
N GLU A 105 -25.77 9.54 0.28
CA GLU A 105 -25.37 10.72 1.06
C GLU A 105 -24.13 10.43 1.93
N ASP A 106 -24.06 9.24 2.51
CA ASP A 106 -22.94 8.77 3.31
C ASP A 106 -22.25 7.62 2.57
N ILE A 107 -21.10 7.92 1.95
CA ILE A 107 -20.32 6.98 1.16
C ILE A 107 -19.60 5.93 2.03
N TYR A 108 -19.27 6.26 3.29
CA TYR A 108 -18.41 5.43 4.14
C TYR A 108 -19.18 4.28 4.79
N THR A 109 -20.34 4.58 5.38
CA THR A 109 -21.16 3.59 6.08
C THR A 109 -21.50 2.36 5.24
N PRO A 110 -22.04 2.49 4.00
CA PRO A 110 -22.38 1.33 3.18
C PRO A 110 -21.15 0.54 2.74
N CYS A 111 -20.06 1.23 2.39
CA CYS A 111 -18.82 0.57 1.99
C CYS A 111 -18.25 -0.29 3.12
N TRP A 112 -18.17 0.25 4.36
CA TRP A 112 -17.63 -0.51 5.49
C TRP A 112 -18.54 -1.64 5.93
N THR A 113 -19.85 -1.38 5.99
CA THR A 113 -20.83 -2.41 6.36
C THR A 113 -20.77 -3.57 5.37
N LEU A 114 -20.59 -3.30 4.08
CA LEU A 114 -20.38 -4.34 3.08
C LEU A 114 -19.06 -5.08 3.30
N ALA A 115 -17.96 -4.37 3.53
CA ALA A 115 -16.68 -5.00 3.79
C ALA A 115 -16.75 -5.96 5.01
N GLN A 116 -17.36 -5.54 6.12
CA GLN A 116 -17.60 -6.42 7.28
C GLN A 116 -18.45 -7.63 6.88
N TYR A 117 -19.53 -7.37 6.17
CA TYR A 117 -20.44 -8.42 5.72
C TYR A 117 -19.71 -9.45 4.85
N TYR A 118 -18.84 -9.04 3.94
CA TYR A 118 -18.04 -9.94 3.12
C TYR A 118 -17.02 -10.73 3.90
N MET A 119 -16.36 -10.13 4.89
CA MET A 119 -15.46 -10.87 5.76
C MET A 119 -16.19 -11.97 6.54
N THR A 120 -17.47 -11.77 6.88
CA THR A 120 -18.28 -12.84 7.51
C THR A 120 -18.67 -13.95 6.54
N ILE A 121 -18.90 -13.63 5.27
CA ILE A 121 -19.26 -14.64 4.27
C ILE A 121 -18.02 -15.37 3.79
N PHE A 122 -16.92 -14.67 3.53
CA PHE A 122 -15.71 -15.24 2.95
C PHE A 122 -14.55 -15.12 3.94
N PRO A 123 -14.52 -15.94 5.00
CA PRO A 123 -13.49 -15.84 6.04
C PRO A 123 -12.08 -16.19 5.52
N LYS A 124 -11.97 -16.79 4.33
CA LYS A 124 -10.71 -17.08 3.64
C LYS A 124 -10.32 -16.03 2.61
N ALA A 125 -11.16 -15.01 2.39
CA ALA A 125 -10.77 -13.89 1.53
C ALA A 125 -9.58 -13.18 2.16
N GLU A 126 -8.60 -12.85 1.33
CA GLU A 126 -7.45 -12.08 1.79
C GLU A 126 -7.81 -10.59 1.81
N LEU A 127 -7.38 -9.85 2.83
CA LEU A 127 -7.48 -8.39 2.82
C LEU A 127 -6.24 -7.83 2.15
N GLY A 128 -6.42 -7.28 0.95
CA GLY A 128 -5.35 -6.79 0.08
C GLY A 128 -4.88 -5.40 0.49
N LEU A 129 -5.67 -4.39 0.13
CA LEU A 129 -5.34 -2.98 0.26
C LEU A 129 -6.40 -2.22 1.07
N PHE A 130 -5.95 -1.36 1.97
CA PHE A 130 -6.74 -0.29 2.54
C PHE A 130 -6.14 1.05 2.11
N CYS A 131 -6.88 1.86 1.36
CA CYS A 131 -6.45 3.18 0.93
C CYS A 131 -7.34 4.27 1.50
N CYS A 132 -6.74 5.27 2.13
CA CYS A 132 -7.41 6.47 2.58
C CYS A 132 -6.78 7.69 1.92
N GLN A 133 -7.54 8.34 1.05
CA GLN A 133 -7.23 9.61 0.43
C GLN A 133 -8.09 10.69 1.07
N ASP A 134 -7.42 11.75 1.52
CA ASP A 134 -7.96 12.92 2.20
C ASP A 134 -8.22 12.77 3.70
N GLU A 135 -8.58 13.89 4.34
CA GLU A 135 -8.70 14.03 5.78
C GLU A 135 -9.90 13.26 6.33
N LEU A 136 -9.64 12.37 7.29
CA LEU A 136 -10.68 11.64 7.98
C LEU A 136 -11.29 12.50 9.07
N ASN A 137 -12.61 12.66 9.03
CA ASN A 137 -13.34 13.26 10.14
C ASN A 137 -13.44 12.29 11.33
N GLU A 138 -13.82 12.81 12.50
CA GLU A 138 -13.90 12.03 13.75
C GLU A 138 -14.84 10.81 13.64
N ARG A 139 -15.96 10.93 12.92
CA ARG A 139 -16.90 9.83 12.73
C ARG A 139 -16.25 8.68 11.96
N THR A 140 -15.50 8.98 10.89
CA THR A 140 -14.79 7.95 10.12
C THR A 140 -13.65 7.35 10.94
N LEU A 141 -12.94 8.13 11.75
CA LEU A 141 -11.91 7.60 12.66
C LEU A 141 -12.48 6.64 13.71
N GLN A 142 -13.66 6.95 14.27
CA GLN A 142 -14.37 6.04 15.18
C GLN A 142 -14.81 4.75 14.50
N LEU A 143 -15.21 4.81 13.22
CA LEU A 143 -15.50 3.61 12.45
C LEU A 143 -14.23 2.78 12.22
N LEU A 144 -13.12 3.41 11.84
CA LEU A 144 -11.85 2.72 11.60
C LEU A 144 -11.25 2.12 12.88
N SER A 145 -11.44 2.74 14.05
CA SER A 145 -10.94 2.19 15.31
C SER A 145 -11.66 0.90 15.74
N SER A 146 -12.85 0.64 15.20
CA SER A 146 -13.56 -0.64 15.39
C SER A 146 -13.03 -1.77 14.50
N TRP A 147 -12.09 -1.46 13.60
CA TRP A 147 -11.52 -2.41 12.66
C TRP A 147 -10.06 -2.71 12.97
N ASP A 148 -9.70 -3.97 12.79
CA ASP A 148 -8.30 -4.39 12.79
C ASP A 148 -7.71 -4.20 11.39
N LEU A 149 -7.24 -2.98 11.09
CA LEU A 149 -6.57 -2.73 9.82
C LEU A 149 -5.29 -3.54 9.66
N ASP A 150 -4.70 -4.11 10.72
CA ASP A 150 -3.50 -4.93 10.61
C ASP A 150 -3.71 -6.19 9.77
N LEU A 151 -4.97 -6.61 9.59
CA LEU A 151 -5.35 -7.70 8.72
C LEU A 151 -5.09 -7.39 7.23
N PHE A 152 -5.07 -6.12 6.81
CA PHE A 152 -4.77 -5.72 5.43
C PHE A 152 -3.26 -5.83 5.15
N LYS A 153 -2.91 -6.48 4.04
CA LYS A 153 -1.51 -6.62 3.59
C LYS A 153 -0.87 -5.27 3.29
N GLU A 154 -1.60 -4.37 2.66
CA GLU A 154 -1.14 -3.05 2.22
C GLU A 154 -2.05 -1.95 2.75
N LYS A 155 -1.44 -0.82 3.11
CA LYS A 155 -2.15 0.39 3.55
C LYS A 155 -1.56 1.60 2.87
N LEU A 156 -2.39 2.40 2.22
CA LEU A 156 -2.00 3.63 1.56
C LEU A 156 -2.75 4.81 2.19
N PHE A 157 -2.01 5.79 2.70
CA PHE A 157 -2.56 7.00 3.28
C PHE A 157 -2.10 8.20 2.46
N LYS A 158 -3.03 9.09 2.11
CA LYS A 158 -2.76 10.33 1.39
C LYS A 158 -3.49 11.46 2.07
N PHE A 159 -2.78 12.45 2.60
CA PHE A 159 -3.39 13.51 3.39
C PHE A 159 -2.63 14.84 3.32
N PRO A 160 -3.29 15.98 3.54
CA PRO A 160 -2.62 17.27 3.66
C PRO A 160 -1.61 17.26 4.80
N VAL A 161 -0.48 17.97 4.66
CA VAL A 161 0.59 18.01 5.68
C VAL A 161 0.08 18.40 7.08
N GLU A 162 -0.93 19.27 7.14
CA GLU A 162 -1.47 19.81 8.39
C GLU A 162 -2.46 18.85 9.09
N SER A 163 -2.77 17.68 8.51
CA SER A 163 -3.73 16.73 9.07
C SER A 163 -3.11 15.86 10.17
N GLU A 164 -3.40 16.20 11.44
CA GLU A 164 -2.82 15.50 12.59
C GLU A 164 -3.41 14.10 12.81
N ASN A 165 -4.71 13.92 12.54
CA ASN A 165 -5.39 12.63 12.73
C ASN A 165 -4.84 11.55 11.78
N ASN A 166 -4.78 11.86 10.48
CA ASN A 166 -4.28 10.92 9.48
C ASN A 166 -2.78 10.64 9.67
N LYS A 167 -2.02 11.66 10.08
CA LYS A 167 -0.61 11.51 10.45
C LYS A 167 -0.44 10.53 11.61
N ASN A 168 -1.20 10.68 12.69
CA ASN A 168 -1.13 9.77 13.84
C ASN A 168 -1.47 8.33 13.45
N LEU A 169 -2.53 8.15 12.65
CA LEU A 169 -2.94 6.85 12.13
C LEU A 169 -1.84 6.22 11.25
N ALA A 170 -1.30 6.97 10.29
CA ALA A 170 -0.28 6.45 9.39
C ALA A 170 1.03 6.12 10.13
N ASN A 171 1.44 6.95 11.09
CA ASN A 171 2.63 6.73 11.90
C ASN A 171 2.57 5.44 12.73
N GLN A 172 1.38 5.07 13.23
CA GLN A 172 1.18 3.78 13.91
C GLN A 172 1.56 2.61 13.00
N TYR A 173 1.14 2.64 11.74
CA TYR A 173 1.42 1.55 10.78
C TYR A 173 2.85 1.58 10.25
N CYS A 174 3.48 2.76 10.13
CA CYS A 174 4.89 2.85 9.77
C CYS A 174 5.80 2.12 10.76
N LYS A 175 5.46 2.18 12.07
CA LYS A 175 6.21 1.51 13.14
C LYS A 175 5.99 0.00 13.18
N LYS A 176 4.77 -0.44 12.87
CA LYS A 176 4.34 -1.84 13.03
C LYS A 176 4.63 -2.70 11.81
N ASN A 177 4.60 -2.12 10.61
CA ASN A 177 4.75 -2.86 9.37
C ASN A 177 6.21 -3.02 8.97
N HIS A 178 6.45 -4.09 8.22
CA HIS A 178 7.77 -4.45 7.72
C HIS A 178 8.37 -3.41 6.76
N MET A 179 7.52 -2.69 6.03
CA MET A 179 7.95 -1.72 5.05
C MET A 179 7.04 -0.49 5.05
N SER A 180 7.67 0.67 4.89
CA SER A 180 7.03 1.97 4.71
C SER A 180 7.72 2.77 3.62
N ALA A 181 6.94 3.36 2.72
CA ALA A 181 7.39 4.30 1.72
C ALA A 181 6.63 5.61 1.88
N ILE A 182 7.37 6.71 1.90
CA ILE A 182 6.86 8.03 2.24
C ILE A 182 7.21 8.99 1.11
N GLY A 183 6.23 9.78 0.72
CA GLY A 183 6.33 10.73 -0.37
C GLY A 183 5.63 12.04 -0.07
N TYR A 184 6.09 13.11 -0.68
CA TYR A 184 5.42 14.40 -0.70
C TYR A 184 5.12 14.82 -2.14
N HIS A 185 3.86 15.15 -2.40
CA HIS A 185 3.39 15.56 -3.71
C HIS A 185 2.17 16.48 -3.58
N TRP A 186 2.21 17.65 -4.25
CA TRP A 186 1.13 18.65 -4.28
C TRP A 186 0.52 18.95 -2.90
N ASP A 187 1.37 19.33 -1.93
CA ASP A 187 0.96 19.64 -0.56
C ASP A 187 0.34 18.50 0.23
N LYS A 188 0.41 17.27 -0.30
CA LYS A 188 -0.02 16.05 0.37
C LYS A 188 1.17 15.15 0.67
N ILE A 189 1.05 14.45 1.79
CA ILE A 189 1.91 13.36 2.21
C ILE A 189 1.24 12.08 1.75
N ASN A 190 2.03 11.20 1.13
CA ASN A 190 1.63 9.88 0.69
C ASN A 190 2.46 8.86 1.46
N ILE A 191 1.82 7.86 2.04
CA ILE A 191 2.46 6.83 2.84
C ILE A 191 1.90 5.48 2.43
N GLY A 192 2.73 4.63 1.85
CA GLY A 192 2.44 3.23 1.61
C GLY A 192 3.10 2.40 2.69
N THR A 193 2.37 1.49 3.32
CA THR A 193 2.96 0.51 4.25
C THR A 193 2.53 -0.89 3.85
N LYS A 194 3.40 -1.87 4.10
CA LYS A 194 3.14 -3.26 3.71
C LYS A 194 3.63 -4.24 4.76
N ASN A 195 2.82 -5.27 4.98
CA ASN A 195 3.16 -6.41 5.80
C ASN A 195 3.39 -7.65 4.92
N TYR A 196 4.58 -8.26 5.02
CA TYR A 196 4.95 -9.44 4.23
C TYR A 196 4.68 -10.78 4.92
N GLY A 197 4.14 -10.79 6.14
CA GLY A 197 3.98 -12.02 6.94
C GLY A 197 5.33 -12.69 7.26
N GLU A 198 5.33 -13.98 7.59
CA GLU A 198 6.52 -14.73 8.04
C GLU A 198 7.51 -15.14 6.91
N VAL A 199 7.23 -14.83 5.64
CA VAL A 199 7.94 -15.47 4.52
C VAL A 199 9.06 -14.60 3.93
N GLU A 200 10.29 -14.88 4.37
CA GLU A 200 11.55 -14.45 3.75
C GLU A 200 11.77 -15.15 2.40
N SER A 201 11.96 -14.37 1.31
CA SER A 201 12.78 -14.68 0.11
C SER A 201 12.36 -13.94 -1.16
N LYS A 202 11.18 -13.29 -1.20
CA LYS A 202 10.65 -12.65 -2.42
C LYS A 202 10.59 -11.13 -2.41
N PHE A 203 11.01 -10.49 -1.32
CA PHE A 203 10.98 -9.03 -1.21
C PHE A 203 11.75 -8.37 -2.36
N ARG A 204 11.16 -7.33 -2.96
CA ARG A 204 11.84 -6.43 -3.89
C ARG A 204 11.56 -5.00 -3.47
N PHE A 205 12.55 -4.12 -3.61
CA PHE A 205 12.31 -2.69 -3.40
C PHE A 205 11.29 -2.12 -4.40
N SER A 206 11.12 -2.76 -5.56
CA SER A 206 10.00 -2.50 -6.46
C SER A 206 8.62 -2.48 -5.80
N ASP A 207 8.45 -3.28 -4.76
CA ASP A 207 7.19 -3.44 -4.04
C ASP A 207 6.99 -2.33 -2.99
N CYS A 208 8.01 -1.49 -2.78
CA CYS A 208 7.98 -0.32 -1.90
C CYS A 208 7.45 0.93 -2.58
N TRP A 209 7.35 0.94 -3.89
CA TRP A 209 6.99 2.17 -4.58
C TRP A 209 5.53 2.50 -4.35
N LEU A 210 5.28 3.76 -4.03
CA LEU A 210 3.94 4.33 -4.14
C LEU A 210 3.42 4.14 -5.57
N SER A 211 2.09 4.22 -5.75
CA SER A 211 1.42 4.11 -7.05
C SER A 211 2.12 4.95 -8.13
N ASP A 212 2.63 6.13 -7.76
CA ASP A 212 3.66 6.82 -8.49
C ASP A 212 5.02 6.77 -7.76
N LYS A 213 5.90 5.90 -8.27
CA LYS A 213 7.30 5.76 -7.81
C LYS A 213 8.09 7.07 -7.82
N TYR A 214 7.72 8.05 -8.66
CA TYR A 214 8.38 9.36 -8.68
C TYR A 214 8.13 10.15 -7.39
N TRP A 215 7.09 9.82 -6.61
CA TRP A 215 6.79 10.53 -5.37
C TRP A 215 7.44 9.89 -4.15
N THR A 216 8.14 8.77 -4.28
CA THR A 216 8.77 8.11 -3.14
C THR A 216 10.05 8.85 -2.73
N ASN A 217 10.02 9.51 -1.57
CA ASN A 217 11.16 10.23 -1.00
C ASN A 217 11.95 9.38 0.00
N TYR A 218 11.26 8.61 0.85
CA TYR A 218 11.87 7.80 1.90
C TYR A 218 11.36 6.38 1.82
N VAL A 219 12.24 5.40 2.03
CA VAL A 219 11.87 4.00 2.23
C VAL A 219 12.49 3.49 3.51
N LEU A 220 11.65 2.92 4.36
CA LEU A 220 12.02 2.31 5.63
C LEU A 220 11.63 0.84 5.59
N VAL A 221 12.58 -0.04 5.88
CA VAL A 221 12.36 -1.48 5.94
C VAL A 221 12.85 -2.00 7.30
N SER A 222 12.09 -2.89 7.92
CA SER A 222 12.42 -3.46 9.21
C SER A 222 11.94 -4.91 9.30
N GLY A 223 12.72 -5.75 9.96
CA GLY A 223 12.31 -7.14 10.28
C GLY A 223 12.14 -8.04 9.04
N LEU A 224 12.81 -7.72 7.93
CA LEU A 224 12.82 -8.55 6.72
C LEU A 224 14.25 -8.96 6.38
N LYS A 225 14.44 -10.23 6.02
CA LYS A 225 15.67 -10.66 5.34
C LYS A 225 15.61 -10.30 3.88
N ILE A 226 16.44 -9.31 3.54
CA ILE A 226 16.54 -8.76 2.20
C ILE A 226 17.71 -9.44 1.48
N GLY A 227 17.40 -10.19 0.42
CA GLY A 227 18.41 -10.83 -0.42
C GLY A 227 19.16 -9.83 -1.32
N ILE A 228 20.33 -10.24 -1.80
CA ILE A 228 21.22 -9.43 -2.67
C ILE A 228 20.51 -8.83 -3.90
N GLU A 229 19.61 -9.61 -4.51
CA GLU A 229 18.87 -9.18 -5.69
C GLU A 229 17.92 -8.01 -5.43
N ALA A 230 17.35 -7.90 -4.22
CA ALA A 230 16.52 -6.77 -3.85
C ALA A 230 17.37 -5.49 -3.73
N TRP A 231 18.55 -5.59 -3.12
CA TRP A 231 19.50 -4.47 -3.03
C TRP A 231 19.93 -3.98 -4.41
N ARG A 232 20.24 -4.92 -5.31
CA ARG A 232 20.57 -4.62 -6.71
C ARG A 232 19.40 -4.00 -7.45
N ASP A 233 18.16 -4.42 -7.18
CA ASP A 233 16.95 -3.83 -7.75
C ASP A 233 16.76 -2.37 -7.32
N LEU A 234 17.00 -2.04 -6.04
CA LEU A 234 16.99 -0.66 -5.54
C LEU A 234 17.98 0.22 -6.31
N ILE A 235 19.26 -0.17 -6.32
CA ILE A 235 20.33 0.59 -6.97
C ILE A 235 20.02 0.75 -8.46
N LYS A 236 19.67 -0.34 -9.14
CA LYS A 236 19.31 -0.34 -10.57
C LYS A 236 18.12 0.58 -10.87
N THR A 237 17.11 0.57 -10.02
CA THR A 237 15.91 1.40 -10.20
C THR A 237 16.26 2.89 -10.04
N TRP A 238 17.05 3.24 -9.03
CA TRP A 238 17.52 4.62 -8.83
C TRP A 238 18.48 5.08 -9.94
N THR A 239 19.46 4.26 -10.33
CA THR A 239 20.43 4.58 -11.39
C THR A 239 19.75 4.88 -12.73
N ARG A 240 18.63 4.21 -13.01
CA ARG A 240 17.78 4.43 -14.20
C ARG A 240 16.89 5.68 -14.12
N GLY A 241 16.92 6.43 -13.01
CA GLY A 241 16.08 7.62 -12.79
C GLY A 241 14.59 7.32 -12.60
N LYS A 242 14.25 6.11 -12.15
CA LYS A 242 12.86 5.78 -11.81
C LYS A 242 12.46 6.26 -10.40
N LEU A 243 13.44 6.68 -9.59
CA LEU A 243 13.28 7.17 -8.22
C LEU A 243 13.94 8.55 -8.06
N ASN A 244 13.49 9.51 -8.88
CA ASN A 244 14.15 10.82 -8.97
C ASN A 244 14.02 11.67 -7.71
N GLU A 245 12.95 11.48 -6.95
CA GLU A 245 12.71 12.19 -5.70
C GLU A 245 13.17 11.41 -4.47
N LEU A 246 13.84 10.26 -4.65
CA LEU A 246 14.38 9.50 -3.53
C LEU A 246 15.45 10.34 -2.81
N VAL A 247 15.31 10.41 -1.50
CA VAL A 247 16.18 11.12 -0.58
C VAL A 247 16.95 10.12 0.28
N PHE A 248 16.26 9.09 0.79
CA PHE A 248 16.82 8.21 1.81
C PHE A 248 16.19 6.83 1.80
N VAL A 249 17.00 5.79 1.99
CA VAL A 249 16.54 4.43 2.26
C VAL A 249 17.25 3.93 3.51
N ARG A 250 16.50 3.31 4.42
CA ARG A 250 17.05 2.58 5.55
C ARG A 250 16.42 1.21 5.64
N ALA A 251 17.24 0.20 5.86
CA ALA A 251 16.77 -1.09 6.36
C ALA A 251 17.51 -1.47 7.64
N SER A 252 16.74 -1.99 8.59
CA SER A 252 17.27 -2.51 9.85
C SER A 252 17.19 -4.04 9.87
N VAL A 253 18.02 -4.69 10.69
CA VAL A 253 18.09 -6.16 10.83
C VAL A 253 18.61 -6.83 9.54
N VAL A 254 19.53 -6.15 8.85
CA VAL A 254 20.18 -6.65 7.63
C VAL A 254 21.33 -7.57 7.99
N THR A 255 21.22 -8.86 7.65
CA THR A 255 22.24 -9.87 7.95
C THR A 255 23.02 -10.29 6.71
N GLY A 256 24.34 -10.42 6.85
CA GLY A 256 25.21 -11.01 5.82
C GLY A 256 25.34 -10.21 4.51
N LEU A 257 25.19 -8.88 4.56
CA LEU A 257 25.31 -8.04 3.37
C LEU A 257 26.77 -7.82 2.97
N ASN A 258 27.14 -8.25 1.76
CA ASN A 258 28.43 -7.93 1.16
C ASN A 258 28.28 -6.73 0.21
N MET A 259 28.81 -5.58 0.60
CA MET A 259 28.70 -4.34 -0.19
C MET A 259 29.38 -4.43 -1.56
N LEU A 260 30.42 -5.26 -1.71
CA LEU A 260 31.06 -5.50 -3.01
C LEU A 260 30.12 -6.23 -3.97
N GLU A 261 29.41 -7.25 -3.47
CA GLU A 261 28.41 -7.96 -4.26
C GLU A 261 27.20 -7.06 -4.57
N VAL A 262 26.78 -6.22 -3.62
CA VAL A 262 25.64 -5.29 -3.83
C VAL A 262 25.92 -4.32 -4.97
N THR A 263 27.16 -3.85 -5.05
CA THR A 263 27.58 -2.79 -5.99
C THR A 263 28.22 -3.33 -7.27
N GLU A 264 28.38 -4.64 -7.41
CA GLU A 264 28.92 -5.27 -8.61
C GLU A 264 28.14 -4.85 -9.87
N GLY A 265 28.86 -4.38 -10.89
CA GLY A 265 28.28 -3.94 -12.15
C GLY A 265 27.73 -2.50 -12.13
N PHE A 266 27.83 -1.78 -11.03
CA PHE A 266 27.53 -0.35 -10.94
C PHE A 266 28.80 0.50 -10.91
N LEU A 267 28.70 1.73 -11.42
CA LEU A 267 29.81 2.69 -11.33
C LEU A 267 29.89 3.21 -9.89
N THR A 268 30.92 2.77 -9.16
CA THR A 268 31.18 3.15 -7.78
C THR A 268 32.49 3.92 -7.63
N HIS A 269 32.53 4.81 -6.64
CA HIS A 269 33.71 5.58 -6.29
C HIS A 269 33.93 5.55 -4.79
N ILE A 270 35.20 5.62 -4.38
CA ILE A 270 35.56 5.91 -3.00
C ILE A 270 35.14 7.34 -2.70
N TRP A 271 34.71 7.59 -1.47
CA TRP A 271 34.39 8.93 -0.99
C TRP A 271 35.53 9.92 -1.23
N ASN A 272 35.21 11.10 -1.77
CA ASN A 272 36.15 12.18 -2.00
C ASN A 272 35.58 13.47 -1.39
N ASP A 273 36.29 14.04 -0.42
CA ASP A 273 35.82 15.20 0.35
C ASP A 273 35.69 16.46 -0.52
N GLU A 274 36.60 16.69 -1.48
CA GLU A 274 36.52 17.85 -2.39
C GLU A 274 35.28 17.76 -3.29
N GLU A 275 35.00 16.58 -3.82
CA GLU A 275 33.85 16.31 -4.68
C GLU A 275 32.51 16.40 -3.92
N MET A 276 32.54 16.04 -2.64
CA MET A 276 31.37 16.01 -1.75
C MET A 276 31.18 17.30 -0.96
N ALA A 277 32.17 18.21 -0.90
CA ALA A 277 32.18 19.44 -0.09
C ALA A 277 30.89 20.27 -0.25
N LYS A 278 30.33 20.35 -1.46
CA LYS A 278 29.06 21.06 -1.72
C LYS A 278 27.84 20.51 -0.96
N PHE A 279 27.97 19.35 -0.34
CA PHE A 279 26.93 18.69 0.46
C PHE A 279 27.22 18.72 1.97
N GLU A 280 28.38 19.23 2.40
CA GLU A 280 28.78 19.29 3.81
C GLU A 280 27.78 20.10 4.66
N GLU A 281 27.24 21.18 4.10
CA GLU A 281 26.23 22.01 4.77
C GLU A 281 24.85 21.33 4.94
N ARG A 282 24.67 20.11 4.40
CA ARG A 282 23.44 19.34 4.60
C ARG A 282 23.45 18.67 5.97
N THR A 283 23.16 19.48 6.99
CA THR A 283 23.13 19.05 8.40
C THR A 283 22.23 17.86 8.68
N HIS A 284 21.15 17.67 7.91
CA HIS A 284 20.28 16.50 8.03
C HIS A 284 20.96 15.16 7.75
N PHE A 285 22.14 15.12 7.12
CA PHE A 285 22.85 13.88 6.84
C PHE A 285 24.33 13.93 7.28
N SER A 286 24.66 14.81 8.24
CA SER A 286 26.05 15.03 8.68
C SER A 286 26.74 13.74 9.12
N ALA A 287 26.06 12.89 9.89
CA ALA A 287 26.59 11.60 10.32
C ALA A 287 27.06 10.73 9.14
N TYR A 288 26.29 10.72 8.04
CA TYR A 288 26.64 9.96 6.84
C TYR A 288 27.71 10.66 5.97
N PHE A 289 27.87 11.96 6.12
CA PHE A 289 28.98 12.71 5.53
C PHE A 289 30.30 12.34 6.23
N GLU A 290 30.27 12.23 7.55
CA GLU A 290 31.43 11.86 8.39
C GLU A 290 31.82 10.38 8.26
N GLN A 291 30.84 9.47 8.15
CA GLN A 291 31.07 8.03 8.00
C GLN A 291 31.73 7.63 6.67
N LYS A 292 31.59 8.45 5.62
CA LYS A 292 32.21 8.26 4.29
C LYS A 292 31.91 6.91 3.63
N GLY A 293 30.68 6.74 3.16
CA GLY A 293 30.20 5.53 2.48
C GLY A 293 30.72 5.36 1.03
N THR A 294 30.25 4.31 0.36
CA THR A 294 30.56 4.07 -1.07
C THR A 294 29.69 4.97 -1.95
N ILE A 295 30.31 5.76 -2.83
CA ILE A 295 29.58 6.65 -3.73
C ILE A 295 29.11 5.89 -4.97
N ILE A 296 27.86 6.11 -5.36
CA ILE A 296 27.27 5.64 -6.62
C ILE A 296 26.68 6.81 -7.40
N HIS A 297 26.69 6.68 -8.72
CA HIS A 297 26.10 7.66 -9.64
C HIS A 297 24.88 7.08 -10.36
N ASN A 298 23.87 7.93 -10.59
CA ASN A 298 22.83 7.61 -11.55
C ASN A 298 23.22 8.05 -12.97
N ASN A 299 22.43 7.65 -13.97
CA ASN A 299 22.68 7.99 -15.38
C ASN A 299 22.58 9.49 -15.69
N PHE A 300 22.17 10.31 -14.72
CA PHE A 300 22.04 11.77 -14.82
C PHE A 300 23.12 12.50 -14.00
N GLY A 301 24.14 11.79 -13.51
CA GLY A 301 25.24 12.36 -12.72
C GLY A 301 24.85 12.76 -11.29
N ARG A 302 23.70 12.32 -10.79
CA ARG A 302 23.33 12.48 -9.37
C ARG A 302 24.08 11.45 -8.52
N LYS A 303 24.39 11.84 -7.29
CA LYS A 303 25.19 11.10 -6.31
C LYS A 303 24.32 10.56 -5.20
N ALA A 304 24.60 9.33 -4.84
CA ALA A 304 24.15 8.73 -3.59
C ALA A 304 25.34 8.03 -2.91
N SER A 305 25.26 7.90 -1.58
CA SER A 305 26.21 7.11 -0.81
C SER A 305 25.51 5.92 -0.19
N LEU A 306 26.15 4.75 -0.25
CA LEU A 306 25.72 3.53 0.40
C LEU A 306 26.56 3.30 1.66
N HIS A 307 25.89 2.97 2.75
CA HIS A 307 26.47 2.73 4.06
C HIS A 307 25.94 1.41 4.60
N PHE A 308 26.82 0.63 5.22
CA PHE A 308 26.43 -0.58 5.93
C PHE A 308 27.14 -0.63 7.28
N ASP A 309 26.36 -0.43 8.33
CA ASP A 309 26.79 -0.59 9.71
C ASP A 309 26.58 -2.06 10.09
N GLN A 310 27.69 -2.81 10.11
CA GLN A 310 27.68 -4.23 10.40
C GLN A 310 27.35 -4.53 11.86
N GLU A 311 27.75 -3.66 12.80
CA GLU A 311 27.53 -3.86 14.23
C GLU A 311 26.05 -3.77 14.57
N ASN A 312 25.37 -2.77 13.98
CA ASN A 312 23.93 -2.56 14.20
C ASN A 312 23.04 -3.25 13.16
N SER A 313 23.64 -3.91 12.15
CA SER A 313 22.91 -4.55 11.04
C SER A 313 21.98 -3.57 10.30
N ILE A 314 22.50 -2.38 9.98
CA ILE A 314 21.75 -1.30 9.32
C ILE A 314 22.36 -1.00 7.96
N PHE A 315 21.54 -1.06 6.92
CA PHE A 315 21.87 -0.51 5.61
C PHE A 315 21.22 0.86 5.42
N THR A 316 21.98 1.78 4.85
CA THR A 316 21.49 3.12 4.52
C THR A 316 21.95 3.56 3.13
N MET A 317 21.03 4.15 2.35
CA MET A 317 21.34 4.88 1.12
C MET A 317 20.90 6.34 1.28
N VAL A 318 21.82 7.27 1.06
CA VAL A 318 21.56 8.73 1.10
C VAL A 318 21.72 9.30 -0.30
N VAL A 319 20.69 9.98 -0.82
CA VAL A 319 20.74 10.65 -2.13
C VAL A 319 21.02 12.14 -1.92
N TRP A 320 22.24 12.56 -2.26
CA TRP A 320 22.76 13.89 -1.96
C TRP A 320 22.23 14.99 -2.86
N ASN A 321 21.82 14.67 -4.09
CA ASN A 321 21.32 15.67 -5.03
C ASN A 321 19.85 16.04 -4.82
N THR A 322 19.07 15.19 -4.15
CA THR A 322 17.63 15.41 -3.98
C THR A 322 17.39 16.41 -2.86
N ARG A 323 16.44 17.32 -3.01
CA ARG A 323 16.08 18.28 -1.96
C ARG A 323 15.31 17.55 -0.86
N VAL A 324 15.71 17.78 0.38
CA VAL A 324 15.00 17.26 1.54
C VAL A 324 13.73 18.08 1.76
N PHE A 325 12.58 17.41 1.80
CA PHE A 325 11.33 18.04 2.20
C PHE A 325 11.25 18.03 3.72
N LYS A 326 11.62 19.16 4.35
CA LYS A 326 11.64 19.30 5.83
C LYS A 326 10.33 18.84 6.48
N LYS A 327 9.18 19.10 5.84
CA LYS A 327 7.87 18.65 6.30
C LYS A 327 7.81 17.12 6.47
N CYS A 328 8.37 16.32 5.55
CA CYS A 328 8.46 14.86 5.71
C CYS A 328 9.33 14.46 6.91
N LEU A 329 10.44 15.15 7.17
CA LEU A 329 11.31 14.83 8.31
C LEU A 329 10.61 14.99 9.66
N PHE A 330 9.78 16.04 9.82
CA PHE A 330 9.02 16.29 11.06
C PHE A 330 7.86 15.31 11.26
N LEU A 331 7.44 14.60 10.22
CA LEU A 331 6.28 13.73 10.27
C LEU A 331 6.61 12.31 10.76
N PHE A 332 7.88 11.87 10.63
CA PHE A 332 8.32 10.53 11.03
C PHE A 332 9.47 10.59 12.01
N PRO A 333 9.21 10.42 13.31
CA PRO A 333 10.24 10.38 14.34
C PRO A 333 11.34 9.34 14.07
N GLU A 334 11.01 8.26 13.37
CA GLU A 334 11.96 7.21 12.95
C GLU A 334 12.95 7.69 11.91
N ILE A 335 12.60 8.74 11.15
CA ILE A 335 13.48 9.42 10.20
C ILE A 335 14.24 10.53 10.95
N GLN A 336 13.55 11.28 11.81
CA GLN A 336 14.18 12.31 12.64
C GLN A 336 15.23 11.74 13.60
N ALA A 337 15.02 10.57 14.19
CA ALA A 337 15.96 9.94 15.12
C ALA A 337 17.24 9.43 14.44
N LEU A 338 17.33 9.50 13.11
CA LEU A 338 18.50 9.08 12.32
C LEU A 338 19.42 10.26 11.98
N PHE A 339 18.98 11.48 12.30
CA PHE A 339 19.59 12.76 11.96
C PHE A 339 19.71 13.62 13.22
#